data_AF-A0A965EVM2-F1
#
_entry.id   AF-A0A965EVM2-F1
#
_cell.length_a   1.000
_cell.length_b   1.000
_cell.length_c   1.000
_cell.angle_alpha   90.00
_cell.angle_beta   90.00
_cell.angle_gamma   90.00
#
_symmetry.space_group_name_H-M   'P 1'
#
loop_
_entity.id
_entity.type
_entity.pdbx_description
1 polymer ?
#
loop_
_entity_poly.entity_id
_entity_poly.type
_entity_poly.pdbx_seq_one_letter_code
_entity_poly.pdbx_strand_id
1 'polypeptide(L)'
;RTADSLPYFGPLKKVPSDILEQHLVFSREGTKEYVQDRMIKDEERVAELLEDPNTHVYICGLRGMEEGVEKAFSNIAESIGQQWVALRDVMREEGRYHVETY
;
A
#
# COMPACT_ATOMS: atom_id res chain seq x y z
N ARG A 1 -2.77 13.01 -8.81
CA ARG A 1 -4.18 13.32 -9.16
C ARG A 1 -4.70 14.34 -8.15
N THR A 2 -5.88 14.92 -8.35
CA THR A 2 -6.53 15.84 -7.39
C THR A 2 -7.72 15.13 -6.72
N ALA A 3 -8.27 15.68 -5.63
CA ALA A 3 -9.41 15.08 -4.93
C ALA A 3 -10.62 14.82 -5.83
N ASP A 4 -10.97 15.76 -6.71
CA ASP A 4 -12.12 15.65 -7.62
C ASP A 4 -12.00 14.53 -8.66
N SER A 5 -10.80 13.98 -8.85
CA SER A 5 -10.57 12.87 -9.78
C SER A 5 -10.66 11.49 -9.12
N LEU A 6 -10.99 11.42 -7.83
CA LEU A 6 -11.12 10.16 -7.12
C LEU A 6 -12.42 9.43 -7.51
N PRO A 7 -12.32 8.18 -8.02
CA PRO A 7 -13.50 7.36 -8.20
C PRO A 7 -14.11 7.02 -6.83
N TYR A 8 -15.43 6.92 -6.77
CA TYR A 8 -16.17 6.49 -5.57
C TYR A 8 -15.96 7.34 -4.29
N PHE A 9 -15.46 8.58 -4.41
CA PHE A 9 -15.19 9.48 -3.27
C PHE A 9 -16.40 9.69 -2.33
N GLY A 10 -17.62 9.63 -2.85
CA GLY A 10 -18.85 9.71 -2.06
C GLY A 10 -19.17 8.43 -1.28
N PRO A 11 -19.35 7.27 -1.95
CA PRO A 11 -19.61 5.99 -1.28
C PRO A 11 -18.53 5.59 -0.28
N LEU A 12 -17.25 5.79 -0.61
CA LEU A 12 -16.12 5.41 0.25
C LEU A 12 -16.11 6.15 1.59
N LYS A 13 -16.49 7.43 1.60
CA LYS A 13 -16.58 8.23 2.85
C LYS A 13 -17.66 7.77 3.82
N LYS A 14 -18.58 6.89 3.39
CA LYS A 14 -19.64 6.36 4.25
C LYS A 14 -19.23 5.09 4.98
N VAL A 15 -18.08 4.49 4.62
CA VAL A 15 -17.59 3.29 5.29
C VAL A 15 -16.99 3.70 6.64
N PRO A 16 -17.41 3.07 7.76
CA PRO A 16 -16.84 3.33 9.07
C PRO A 16 -15.32 3.08 9.11
N SER A 17 -14.58 3.93 9.82
CA SER A 17 -13.11 3.88 9.89
C SER A 17 -12.55 2.67 10.64
N ASP A 18 -13.35 2.06 11.51
CA ASP A 18 -13.06 0.78 12.18
C ASP A 18 -13.16 -0.42 11.23
N ILE A 19 -13.84 -0.27 10.09
CA ILE A 19 -13.92 -1.29 9.03
C ILE A 19 -12.89 -1.01 7.93
N LEU A 20 -12.73 0.26 7.54
CA LEU A 20 -11.84 0.67 6.46
C LEU A 20 -11.08 1.94 6.82
N GLU A 21 -9.80 1.77 7.14
CA GLU A 21 -8.86 2.87 7.22
C GLU A 21 -8.46 3.31 5.79
N GLN A 22 -8.47 4.62 5.53
CA GLN A 22 -8.25 5.15 4.18
C GLN A 22 -7.13 6.19 4.16
N HIS A 23 -6.19 5.99 3.25
CA HIS A 23 -5.09 6.92 3.00
C HIS A 23 -5.17 7.40 1.55
N LEU A 24 -5.50 8.68 1.36
CA LEU A 24 -5.65 9.30 0.04
C LEU A 24 -4.53 10.32 -0.18
N VAL A 25 -3.80 10.18 -1.28
CA VAL A 25 -2.66 11.04 -1.62
C VAL A 25 -2.76 11.62 -3.02
N PHE A 26 -2.27 12.84 -3.18
CA PHE A 26 -2.52 13.66 -4.36
C PHE A 26 -1.24 14.19 -4.98
N SER A 27 -0.88 13.66 -6.14
CA SER A 27 0.31 14.13 -6.87
C SER A 27 0.16 15.48 -7.59
N ARG A 28 -1.01 16.14 -7.54
CA ARG A 28 -1.27 17.43 -8.22
C ARG A 28 -2.00 18.45 -7.33
N GLU A 29 -2.04 18.21 -6.02
CA GLU A 29 -2.73 19.08 -5.07
C GLU A 29 -1.92 19.11 -3.78
N GLY A 30 -1.73 20.31 -3.20
CA GLY A 30 -0.88 20.48 -2.02
C GLY A 30 0.55 19.98 -2.22
N THR A 31 1.11 19.34 -1.20
CA THR A 31 2.40 18.65 -1.28
C THR A 31 2.26 17.40 -2.12
N LYS A 32 2.95 17.37 -3.26
CA LYS A 32 2.96 16.23 -4.17
C LYS A 32 3.35 14.94 -3.42
N GLU A 33 2.45 13.98 -3.43
CA GLU A 33 2.64 12.69 -2.75
C GLU A 33 2.07 11.54 -3.61
N TYR A 34 2.77 10.41 -3.62
CA TYR A 34 2.35 9.14 -4.21
C TYR A 34 2.15 8.07 -3.13
N VAL A 35 1.59 6.92 -3.52
CA VAL A 35 1.25 5.83 -2.58
C VAL A 35 2.49 5.34 -1.84
N GLN A 36 3.61 5.13 -2.54
CA GLN A 36 4.86 4.71 -1.92
C GLN A 36 5.40 5.72 -0.90
N ASP A 37 5.17 7.02 -1.11
CA ASP A 37 5.62 8.05 -0.17
C ASP A 37 4.80 7.98 1.13
N ARG A 38 3.49 7.70 1.00
CA ARG A 38 2.60 7.49 2.15
C ARG A 38 2.96 6.24 2.93
N MET A 39 3.24 5.14 2.25
CA MET A 39 3.68 3.90 2.89
C MET A 39 4.93 4.10 3.75
N ILE A 40 5.89 4.90 3.29
CA ILE A 40 7.09 5.22 4.06
C ILE A 40 6.77 6.12 5.26
N LYS A 41 5.85 7.09 5.13
CA LYS A 41 5.44 7.93 6.26
C LYS A 41 4.70 7.13 7.34
N ASP A 42 3.95 6.11 6.94
CA ASP A 42 3.21 5.22 7.82
C ASP A 42 3.95 3.89 8.02
N GLU A 43 5.28 3.92 7.95
CA GLU A 43 6.16 2.73 7.97
C GLU A 43 5.87 1.81 9.15
N GLU A 44 5.74 2.35 10.37
CA GLU A 44 5.46 1.55 11.57
C GLU A 44 4.16 0.75 11.42
N ARG A 45 3.11 1.36 10.87
CA ARG A 45 1.82 0.70 10.67
C ARG A 45 1.88 -0.39 9.60
N VAL A 46 2.61 -0.12 8.51
CA VAL A 46 2.79 -1.11 7.43
C VAL A 46 3.65 -2.27 7.92
N ALA A 47 4.68 -2.01 8.72
CA ALA A 47 5.53 -3.02 9.33
C ALA A 47 4.74 -3.97 10.22
N GLU A 48 3.90 -3.44 11.13
CA GLU A 48 2.99 -4.25 11.96
C GLU A 48 2.11 -5.18 11.11
N LEU A 49 1.57 -4.68 9.99
CA LEU A 49 0.75 -5.48 9.09
C LEU A 49 1.56 -6.57 8.38
N LEU A 50 2.80 -6.29 7.98
CA LEU A 50 3.67 -7.29 7.34
C LEU A 50 4.04 -8.45 8.26
N GLU A 51 4.09 -8.22 9.57
CA GLU A 51 4.35 -9.26 10.58
C GLU A 51 3.12 -10.14 10.88
N ASP A 52 1.90 -9.67 10.60
CA ASP A 52 0.68 -10.46 10.80
C ASP A 52 0.49 -11.50 9.69
N PRO A 53 0.47 -12.82 10.01
CA PRO A 53 0.25 -13.87 9.03
C PRO A 53 -1.13 -13.81 8.35
N ASN A 54 -2.10 -13.08 8.91
CA ASN A 54 -3.43 -12.89 8.31
C ASN A 54 -3.48 -11.73 7.32
N THR A 55 -2.42 -10.92 7.20
CA THR A 55 -2.38 -9.80 6.27
C THR A 55 -2.34 -10.29 4.83
N HIS A 56 -3.23 -9.73 4.02
CA HIS A 56 -3.27 -9.89 2.58
C HIS A 56 -3.05 -8.53 1.89
N VAL A 57 -2.24 -8.50 0.85
CA VAL A 57 -1.86 -7.29 0.11
C VAL A 57 -2.35 -7.40 -1.33
N TYR A 58 -3.03 -6.35 -1.79
CA TYR A 58 -3.54 -6.23 -3.14
C TYR A 58 -3.02 -4.93 -3.76
N ILE A 59 -2.38 -5.04 -4.93
CA ILE A 59 -1.87 -3.89 -5.69
C ILE A 59 -2.55 -3.92 -7.06
N CYS A 60 -3.26 -2.83 -7.39
CA CYS A 60 -3.94 -2.69 -8.67
C CYS A 60 -3.79 -1.28 -9.24
N GLY A 61 -3.60 -1.17 -10.56
CA GLY A 61 -3.60 0.09 -11.29
C GLY A 61 -2.70 0.07 -12.52
N LEU A 62 -2.13 1.23 -12.85
CA LEU A 62 -1.30 1.38 -14.05
C LEU A 62 0.08 0.73 -13.87
N ARG A 63 0.59 0.11 -14.93
CA ARG A 63 1.96 -0.42 -14.99
C ARG A 63 2.99 0.64 -14.56
N GLY A 64 3.93 0.21 -13.74
CA GLY A 64 4.99 1.04 -13.17
C GLY A 64 4.67 1.58 -11.77
N MET A 65 3.43 1.46 -11.27
CA MET A 65 3.13 1.81 -9.88
C MET A 65 3.74 0.81 -8.89
N GLU A 66 3.82 -0.46 -9.29
CA GLU A 66 4.32 -1.57 -8.50
C GLU A 66 5.79 -1.37 -8.10
N GLU A 67 6.60 -0.75 -8.95
CA GLU A 67 8.03 -0.53 -8.66
C GLU A 67 8.24 0.34 -7.42
N GLY A 68 7.45 1.42 -7.30
CA GLY A 68 7.51 2.30 -6.13
C GLY A 68 7.04 1.60 -4.87
N VAL A 69 5.99 0.80 -4.97
CA VAL A 69 5.40 0.05 -3.86
C VAL A 69 6.34 -1.06 -3.38
N GLU A 70 6.94 -1.84 -4.28
CA GLU A 70 7.94 -2.88 -3.97
C GLU A 70 9.17 -2.28 -3.28
N LYS A 71 9.62 -1.10 -3.72
CA LYS A 71 10.73 -0.40 -3.06
C LYS A 71 10.36 0.07 -1.65
N ALA A 72 9.14 0.58 -1.46
CA ALA A 72 8.66 0.97 -0.14
C ALA A 72 8.58 -0.24 0.81
N PHE A 73 7.99 -1.35 0.36
CA PHE A 73 7.98 -2.59 1.15
C PHE A 73 9.37 -3.12 1.46
N SER A 74 10.33 -3.01 0.53
CA SER A 74 11.72 -3.40 0.77
C SER A 74 12.33 -2.62 1.94
N ASN A 75 12.18 -1.29 1.94
CA ASN A 75 12.69 -0.45 3.02
C ASN A 75 12.01 -0.78 4.37
N ILE A 76 10.69 -0.94 4.37
CA ILE A 76 9.90 -1.21 5.58
C ILE A 76 10.22 -2.60 6.14
N ALA A 77 10.37 -3.61 5.28
CA ALA A 77 10.78 -4.94 5.73
C ALA A 77 12.19 -4.91 6.33
N GLU A 78 13.12 -4.16 5.73
CA GLU A 78 14.49 -4.01 6.25
C GLU A 78 14.50 -3.36 7.64
N SER A 79 13.61 -2.40 7.92
CA SER A 79 13.57 -1.73 9.23
C SER A 79 13.11 -2.65 10.37
N ILE A 80 12.35 -3.71 10.07
CA ILE A 80 12.00 -4.79 11.00
C ILE A 80 12.93 -6.02 10.89
N GLY A 81 14.06 -5.89 10.19
CA GLY A 81 15.06 -6.97 10.06
C GLY A 81 14.61 -8.14 9.18
N GLN A 82 13.59 -7.93 8.33
CA GLN A 82 13.13 -8.91 7.36
C GLN A 82 13.66 -8.60 5.95
N GLN A 83 13.78 -9.64 5.12
CA GLN A 83 14.16 -9.47 3.72
C GLN A 83 12.90 -9.56 2.86
N TRP A 84 12.51 -8.44 2.24
CA TRP A 84 11.22 -8.32 1.53
C TRP A 84 11.01 -9.38 0.44
N VAL A 85 12.04 -9.72 -0.34
CA VAL A 85 11.87 -10.72 -1.41
C VAL A 85 11.49 -12.08 -0.83
N ALA A 86 12.17 -12.51 0.23
CA ALA A 86 11.84 -13.74 0.93
C ALA A 86 10.42 -13.69 1.56
N LEU A 87 10.06 -12.59 2.24
CA LEU A 87 8.72 -12.43 2.82
C LEU A 87 7.63 -12.47 1.74
N ARG A 88 7.80 -11.69 0.68
CA ARG A 88 6.85 -11.60 -0.43
C ARG A 88 6.67 -12.95 -1.11
N ASP A 89 7.75 -13.71 -1.30
CA ASP A 89 7.66 -15.03 -1.92
C ASP A 89 6.86 -16.01 -1.03
N VAL A 90 7.05 -15.99 0.30
CA VAL A 90 6.17 -16.71 1.25
C VAL A 90 4.72 -16.24 1.15
N MET A 91 4.48 -14.92 1.19
CA MET A 91 3.13 -14.38 1.05
C MET A 91 2.47 -14.79 -0.27
N ARG A 92 3.22 -14.89 -1.37
CA ARG A 92 2.69 -15.36 -2.66
C ARG A 92 2.32 -16.84 -2.63
N GLU A 93 3.17 -17.69 -2.06
CA GLU A 93 2.91 -19.12 -1.91
C GLU A 93 1.66 -19.38 -1.04
N GLU A 94 1.47 -18.56 0.00
CA GLU A 94 0.31 -18.61 0.89
C GLU A 94 -0.94 -17.92 0.31
N GLY A 95 -0.85 -17.30 -0.86
CA GLY A 95 -1.97 -16.62 -1.50
C GLY A 95 -2.38 -15.31 -0.80
N ARG A 96 -1.41 -14.62 -0.19
CA ARG A 96 -1.57 -13.35 0.55
C ARG A 96 -1.00 -12.13 -0.16
N TYR A 97 -0.33 -12.27 -1.30
CA TYR A 97 0.21 -11.15 -2.08
C TYR A 97 -0.26 -11.21 -3.53
N HIS A 98 -0.98 -10.19 -3.97
CA HIS A 98 -1.64 -10.13 -5.28
C HIS A 98 -1.31 -8.83 -6.00
N VAL A 99 -0.86 -8.93 -7.25
CA VAL A 99 -0.52 -7.78 -8.09
C VAL A 99 -1.22 -7.92 -9.44
N GLU A 100 -2.01 -6.91 -9.79
CA GLU A 100 -2.70 -6.78 -11.06
C GLU A 100 -2.51 -5.37 -11.63
N THR A 101 -1.42 -5.15 -12.36
CA THR A 101 -1.13 -3.88 -13.03
C THR A 101 -1.20 -4.01 -14.56
N TYR A 102 -1.71 -2.96 -15.22
CA TYR A 102 -1.99 -2.95 -16.67
C TYR A 102 -1.42 -1.73 -17.38
#